data_AF-A0A932Q7B1-F1
#
_entry.id   AF-A0A932Q7B1-F1
#
_cell.length_a   1.000
_cell.length_b   1.000
_cell.length_c   1.000
_cell.angle_alpha   90.00
_cell.angle_beta   90.00
_cell.angle_gamma   90.00
#
_symmetry.space_group_name_H-M   'P 1'
#
loop_
_entity.id
_entity.type
_entity.pdbx_description
1 polymer ?
#
loop_
_entity_poly.entity_id
_entity_poly.type
_entity_poly.pdbx_seq_one_letter_code
_entity_poly.pdbx_strand_id
1 'polypeptide(L)'
;NHADLDKAAFWDKMAKKSWVYPYDESGRGPRPVSDLPHTVDQMTDDPYRSLAGEVRSAGGYQKSEVPFTEFIWANFFRTRIPAKELNSDFDQAVKDGVKLAHTSAAKALPGYTKD
;
A
#
# COMPACT_ATOMS: atom_id res chain seq x y z
N ASN A 1 7.04 1.63 24.65
CA ASN A 1 6.12 2.38 25.54
C ASN A 1 6.34 3.87 25.27
N HIS A 2 5.28 4.62 24.93
CA HIS A 2 5.31 6.05 24.61
C HIS A 2 4.18 6.85 25.30
N ALA A 3 3.64 6.31 26.41
CA ALA A 3 2.55 6.93 27.15
C ALA A 3 2.97 8.25 27.87
N ASP A 4 4.26 8.52 27.93
CA ASP A 4 4.88 9.70 28.51
C ASP A 4 4.86 10.95 27.59
N LEU A 5 4.56 10.77 26.30
CA LEU A 5 4.54 11.86 25.32
C LEU A 5 3.17 12.54 25.27
N ASP A 6 3.16 13.86 25.00
CA ASP A 6 1.94 14.52 24.58
C ASP A 6 1.49 14.03 23.19
N LYS A 7 0.24 14.36 22.81
CA LYS A 7 -0.37 13.87 21.57
C LYS A 7 0.42 14.27 20.32
N ALA A 8 0.97 15.47 20.26
CA ALA A 8 1.70 15.96 19.08
C ALA A 8 3.04 15.23 18.96
N ALA A 9 3.82 15.19 20.05
CA ALA A 9 5.10 14.48 20.12
C ALA A 9 4.94 12.99 19.85
N PHE A 10 3.85 12.38 20.32
CA PHE A 10 3.51 10.99 20.03
C PHE A 10 3.35 10.73 18.53
N TRP A 11 2.50 11.50 17.84
CA TRP A 11 2.24 11.28 16.42
C TRP A 11 3.45 11.59 15.53
N ASP A 12 4.23 12.62 15.87
CA ASP A 12 5.51 12.89 15.22
C ASP A 12 6.46 11.69 15.32
N LYS A 13 6.51 11.03 16.50
CA LYS A 13 7.32 9.83 16.70
C LYS A 13 6.80 8.65 15.89
N MET A 14 5.48 8.44 15.84
CA MET A 14 4.86 7.39 15.02
C MET A 14 5.19 7.56 13.54
N ALA A 15 5.12 8.79 13.02
CA ALA A 15 5.45 9.10 11.64
C ALA A 15 6.94 8.87 11.35
N LYS A 16 7.84 9.39 12.21
CA LYS A 16 9.31 9.22 12.08
C LYS A 16 9.77 7.76 12.11
N LYS A 17 8.99 6.88 12.75
CA LYS A 17 9.28 5.44 12.86
C LYS A 17 8.57 4.59 11.81
N SER A 18 7.81 5.20 10.91
CA SER A 18 6.95 4.46 9.95
C SER A 18 6.00 3.50 10.66
N TRP A 19 5.39 3.94 11.76
CA TRP A 19 4.39 3.17 12.53
C TRP A 19 2.95 3.64 12.27
N VAL A 20 2.78 4.64 11.40
CA VAL A 20 1.48 5.15 10.98
C VAL A 20 1.50 5.36 9.47
N TYR A 21 0.38 5.06 8.82
CA TYR A 21 0.17 5.26 7.39
C TYR A 21 -1.16 6.00 7.17
N PRO A 22 -1.19 7.34 7.33
CA PRO A 22 -2.42 8.11 7.26
C PRO A 22 -2.75 8.44 5.80
N TYR A 23 -3.05 7.43 5.00
CA TYR A 23 -3.48 7.57 3.62
C TYR A 23 -4.89 6.99 3.50
N ASP A 24 -5.71 7.57 2.64
CA ASP A 24 -7.05 7.03 2.36
C ASP A 24 -7.00 5.83 1.40
N GLU A 25 -8.14 5.19 1.17
CA GLU A 25 -8.29 4.01 0.30
C GLU A 25 -7.95 4.27 -1.18
N SER A 26 -7.93 5.56 -1.56
CA SER A 26 -7.50 6.01 -2.88
C SER A 26 -5.99 6.29 -2.94
N GLY A 27 -5.26 6.05 -1.84
CA GLY A 27 -3.83 6.30 -1.67
C GLY A 27 -3.45 7.77 -1.56
N ARG A 28 -4.40 8.65 -1.21
CA ARG A 28 -4.14 10.09 -1.04
C ARG A 28 -3.70 10.35 0.38
N GLY A 29 -2.59 11.07 0.53
CA GLY A 29 -2.05 11.45 1.83
C GLY A 29 -0.62 12.01 1.73
N PRO A 30 0.02 12.25 2.89
CA PRO A 30 -0.49 11.98 4.24
C PRO A 30 -1.67 12.91 4.59
N ARG A 31 -2.70 12.33 5.21
CA ARG A 31 -3.89 13.00 5.77
C ARG A 31 -3.64 13.39 7.23
N PRO A 32 -4.42 14.31 7.80
CA PRO A 32 -4.40 14.55 9.25
C PRO A 32 -4.58 13.24 10.03
N VAL A 33 -3.81 13.04 11.10
CA VAL A 33 -3.93 11.84 11.95
C VAL A 33 -5.29 11.73 12.66
N SER A 34 -6.08 12.82 12.69
CA SER A 34 -7.48 12.81 13.11
C SER A 34 -8.41 12.07 12.16
N ASP A 35 -7.99 11.86 10.91
CA ASP A 35 -8.75 11.09 9.91
C ASP A 35 -8.54 9.58 10.09
N LEU A 36 -7.62 9.14 10.95
CA LEU A 36 -7.44 7.72 11.26
C LEU A 36 -8.69 7.17 11.95
N PRO A 37 -9.18 5.99 11.55
CA PRO A 37 -10.32 5.38 12.20
C PRO A 37 -10.01 5.10 13.68
N HIS A 38 -10.99 5.37 14.54
CA HIS A 38 -10.84 5.16 15.98
C HIS A 38 -10.95 3.69 16.37
N THR A 39 -11.60 2.88 15.53
CA THR A 39 -11.84 1.46 15.74
C THR A 39 -11.51 0.67 14.48
N VAL A 40 -11.19 -0.62 14.64
CA VAL A 40 -10.75 -1.49 13.54
C VAL A 40 -11.85 -1.74 12.50
N ASP A 41 -13.11 -1.77 12.93
CA ASP A 41 -14.28 -1.95 12.05
C ASP A 41 -14.55 -0.75 11.12
N GLN A 42 -13.97 0.41 11.43
CA GLN A 42 -14.06 1.61 10.60
C GLN A 42 -12.97 1.67 9.51
N MET A 43 -12.10 0.66 9.40
CA MET A 43 -11.10 0.62 8.34
C MET A 43 -11.75 0.50 6.96
N THR A 44 -11.45 1.45 6.08
CA THR A 44 -11.89 1.40 4.69
C THR A 44 -11.08 0.38 3.89
N ASP A 45 -11.75 -0.30 2.96
CA ASP A 45 -11.12 -1.22 2.03
C ASP A 45 -10.35 -0.47 0.92
N ASP A 46 -9.08 -0.81 0.72
CA ASP A 46 -8.27 -0.40 -0.45
C ASP A 46 -8.10 -1.64 -1.37
N PRO A 47 -8.88 -1.76 -2.46
CA PRO A 47 -8.82 -2.95 -3.30
C PRO A 47 -7.47 -3.11 -4.01
N TYR A 48 -6.70 -2.02 -4.19
CA TYR A 48 -5.36 -2.10 -4.75
C TYR A 48 -4.33 -2.61 -3.74
N ARG A 49 -4.59 -2.43 -2.43
CA ARG A 49 -3.78 -3.06 -1.39
C ARG A 49 -3.94 -4.58 -1.40
N SER A 50 -5.15 -5.07 -1.66
CA SER A 50 -5.44 -6.48 -1.88
C SER A 50 -4.75 -7.00 -3.15
N LEU A 51 -4.90 -6.28 -4.27
CA LEU A 51 -4.20 -6.60 -5.52
C LEU A 51 -2.69 -6.73 -5.33
N ALA A 52 -2.05 -5.78 -4.63
CA ALA A 52 -0.61 -5.82 -4.38
C ALA A 52 -0.20 -7.08 -3.60
N GLY A 53 -0.98 -7.44 -2.58
CA GLY A 53 -0.77 -8.67 -1.82
C GLY A 53 -0.79 -9.92 -2.71
N GLU A 54 -1.79 -10.02 -3.59
CA GLU A 54 -1.95 -11.17 -4.49
C GLU A 54 -0.90 -11.21 -5.60
N VAL A 55 -0.53 -10.06 -6.18
CA VAL A 55 0.58 -9.97 -7.14
C VAL A 55 1.90 -10.43 -6.50
N ARG A 56 2.14 -10.10 -5.23
CA ARG A 56 3.29 -10.63 -4.49
C ARG A 56 3.22 -12.15 -4.34
N SER A 57 2.08 -12.67 -3.91
CA SER A 57 1.85 -14.11 -3.76
C SER A 57 2.03 -14.87 -5.07
N ALA A 58 1.69 -14.24 -6.19
CA ALA A 58 1.88 -14.76 -7.55
C ALA A 58 3.30 -14.56 -8.10
N GLY A 59 4.25 -14.03 -7.32
CA GLY A 59 5.66 -13.88 -7.71
C GLY A 59 5.99 -12.62 -8.50
N GLY A 60 5.10 -11.63 -8.56
CA GLY A 60 5.36 -10.35 -9.24
C GLY A 60 6.47 -9.52 -8.58
N TYR A 61 6.66 -9.66 -7.26
CA TYR A 61 7.76 -9.03 -6.53
C TYR A 61 8.04 -9.77 -5.21
N GLN A 62 9.20 -9.50 -4.61
CA GLN A 62 9.66 -10.16 -3.39
C GLN A 62 9.26 -9.41 -2.11
N LYS A 63 9.30 -10.11 -0.99
CA LYS A 63 9.17 -9.47 0.33
C LYS A 63 10.27 -8.42 0.51
N SER A 64 9.92 -7.28 1.11
CA SER A 64 10.84 -6.21 1.44
C SER A 64 10.71 -5.81 2.90
N GLU A 65 11.81 -5.39 3.50
CA GLU A 65 11.84 -4.79 4.85
C GLU A 65 11.37 -3.33 4.86
N VAL A 66 11.14 -2.73 3.68
CA VAL A 66 10.60 -1.38 3.57
C VAL A 66 9.16 -1.38 4.11
N PRO A 67 8.84 -0.55 5.13
CA PRO A 67 7.49 -0.45 5.66
C PRO A 67 6.48 -0.08 4.57
N PHE A 68 5.26 -0.59 4.69
CA PHE A 68 4.14 -0.27 3.79
C PHE A 68 4.40 -0.63 2.31
N THR A 69 5.29 -1.59 2.04
CA THR A 69 5.65 -2.05 0.69
C THR A 69 4.42 -2.30 -0.18
N GLU A 70 3.41 -2.99 0.32
CA GLU A 70 2.23 -3.29 -0.48
C GLU A 70 1.33 -2.06 -0.75
N PHE A 71 1.39 -1.00 0.07
CA PHE A 71 0.72 0.26 -0.27
C PHE A 71 1.50 1.05 -1.35
N ILE A 72 2.83 0.94 -1.36
CA ILE A 72 3.68 1.49 -2.43
C ILE A 72 3.34 0.81 -3.77
N TRP A 73 3.21 -0.52 -3.76
CA TRP A 73 2.78 -1.29 -4.92
C TRP A 73 1.32 -1.02 -5.31
N ALA A 74 0.41 -0.89 -4.34
CA ALA A 74 -0.98 -0.50 -4.60
C ALA A 74 -1.07 0.82 -5.37
N ASN A 75 -0.30 1.84 -4.97
CA ASN A 75 -0.24 3.12 -5.68
C ASN A 75 0.31 2.98 -7.10
N PHE A 76 1.31 2.11 -7.31
CA PHE A 76 1.84 1.83 -8.65
C PHE A 76 0.79 1.20 -9.56
N PHE A 77 0.01 0.23 -9.05
CA PHE A 77 -1.05 -0.43 -9.82
C PHE A 77 -2.25 0.47 -10.04
N ARG A 78 -2.63 1.32 -9.07
CA ARG A 78 -3.79 2.22 -9.18
C ARG A 78 -3.72 3.17 -10.36
N THR A 79 -2.52 3.59 -10.76
CA THR A 79 -2.35 4.46 -11.94
C THR A 79 -2.24 3.70 -13.26
N ARG A 80 -2.34 2.36 -13.26
CA ARG A 80 -2.05 1.50 -14.42
C ARG A 80 -3.14 0.47 -14.71
N ILE A 81 -3.85 0.01 -13.69
CA ILE A 81 -4.99 -0.91 -13.79
C ILE A 81 -6.24 -0.11 -13.41
N PRO A 82 -7.16 0.17 -14.34
CA PRO A 82 -8.41 0.87 -14.05
C PRO A 82 -9.24 0.14 -12.98
N ALA A 83 -9.87 0.88 -12.07
CA ALA A 83 -10.69 0.30 -11.00
C ALA A 83 -11.84 -0.56 -11.54
N LYS A 84 -12.37 -0.22 -12.72
CA LYS A 84 -13.39 -1.02 -13.40
C LYS A 84 -12.89 -2.43 -13.71
N GLU A 85 -11.66 -2.56 -14.20
CA GLU A 85 -11.06 -3.85 -14.57
C GLU A 85 -10.76 -4.68 -13.32
N LEU A 86 -10.16 -4.04 -12.31
CA LEU A 86 -9.91 -4.64 -11.00
C LEU A 86 -11.18 -5.25 -10.39
N ASN A 87 -12.31 -4.53 -10.48
CA ASN A 87 -13.59 -4.94 -9.91
C ASN A 87 -14.33 -5.98 -10.77
N SER A 88 -14.09 -6.02 -12.08
CA SER A 88 -14.78 -6.95 -12.98
C SER A 88 -14.11 -8.32 -13.06
N ASP A 89 -12.77 -8.35 -13.01
CA ASP A 89 -11.99 -9.58 -13.14
C ASP A 89 -10.69 -9.44 -12.35
N PHE A 90 -10.77 -9.80 -11.06
CA PHE A 90 -9.65 -9.66 -10.15
C PHE A 90 -8.48 -10.59 -10.52
N ASP A 91 -8.75 -11.81 -10.97
CA ASP A 91 -7.71 -12.75 -11.40
C ASP A 91 -6.93 -12.23 -12.61
N GLN A 92 -7.64 -11.61 -13.56
CA GLN A 92 -6.99 -10.95 -14.69
C GLN A 92 -6.17 -9.73 -14.24
N ALA A 93 -6.69 -8.92 -13.31
CA ALA A 93 -5.94 -7.81 -12.73
C ALA A 93 -4.66 -8.28 -12.03
N VAL A 94 -4.67 -9.41 -11.32
CA VAL A 94 -3.46 -10.02 -10.73
C VAL A 94 -2.46 -10.41 -11.81
N LYS A 95 -2.89 -11.07 -12.88
CA LYS A 95 -2.01 -11.44 -14.01
C LYS A 95 -1.35 -10.21 -14.65
N ASP A 96 -2.12 -9.16 -14.86
CA ASP A 96 -1.59 -7.92 -15.45
C ASP A 96 -0.70 -7.16 -14.46
N GLY A 97 -1.01 -7.21 -13.16
CA GLY A 97 -0.17 -6.71 -12.09
C GLY A 97 1.20 -7.39 -12.05
N VAL A 98 1.26 -8.72 -12.20
CA VAL A 98 2.53 -9.46 -12.29
C VAL A 98 3.36 -8.96 -13.47
N LYS A 99 2.78 -8.89 -14.67
CA LYS A 99 3.48 -8.38 -15.86
C LYS A 99 4.03 -6.97 -15.63
N LEU A 100 3.22 -6.08 -15.06
CA LEU A 100 3.62 -4.71 -14.75
C LEU A 100 4.77 -4.66 -13.74
N ALA A 101 4.77 -5.55 -12.75
CA ALA A 101 5.78 -5.61 -11.69
C ALA A 101 7.18 -5.96 -12.19
N HIS A 102 7.29 -6.68 -13.31
CA HIS A 102 8.57 -7.01 -13.94
C HIS A 102 9.05 -5.99 -14.97
N THR A 103 8.25 -4.95 -15.26
CA THR A 103 8.64 -3.88 -16.17
C THR A 103 9.66 -2.93 -15.55
N SER A 104 10.41 -2.21 -16.39
CA SER A 104 11.32 -1.15 -15.94
C SER A 104 10.63 -0.02 -15.17
N ALA A 105 9.32 0.17 -15.35
CA ALA A 105 8.54 1.15 -14.59
C ALA A 105 8.47 0.83 -13.09
N ALA A 106 8.67 -0.44 -12.70
CA ALA A 106 8.63 -0.91 -11.33
C ALA A 106 10.02 -0.95 -10.66
N LYS A 107 11.11 -0.64 -11.38
CA LYS A 107 12.50 -0.86 -10.92
C LYS A 107 12.85 -0.16 -9.60
N ALA A 108 12.19 0.96 -9.29
CA ALA A 108 12.43 1.71 -8.05
C ALA A 108 11.59 1.22 -6.86
N LEU A 109 10.68 0.25 -7.08
CA LEU A 109 9.77 -0.24 -6.04
C LEU A 109 10.47 -1.27 -5.14
N PRO A 110 10.15 -1.29 -3.84
CA PRO A 110 10.72 -2.24 -2.89
C PRO A 110 10.37 -3.69 -3.28
N GLY A 111 11.37 -4.56 -3.27
CA GLY A 111 11.19 -5.98 -3.62
C GLY A 111 11.10 -6.24 -5.12
N TYR A 112 11.30 -5.23 -5.98
CA TYR A 112 11.35 -5.42 -7.44
C TYR A 112 12.32 -6.54 -7.83
N THR A 113 11.85 -7.42 -8.70
CA THR A 113 12.65 -8.44 -9.38
C THR A 113 12.61 -8.19 -10.88
N LYS A 114 13.77 -8.30 -11.52
CA LYS A 114 13.84 -8.36 -12.97
C LYS A 114 13.61 -9.82 -13.36
N ASP A 115 12.64 -10.06 -14.24
CA ASP A 115 12.49 -11.35 -14.94
C ASP A 115 13.79 -11.72 -15.67
#